data_AF-A0A7S1Z9S8-F1
#
_entry.id   AF-A0A7S1Z9S8-F1
#
_cell.length_a   1.000
_cell.length_b   1.000
_cell.length_c   1.000
_cell.angle_alpha   90.00
_cell.angle_beta   90.00
_cell.angle_gamma   90.00
#
_symmetry.space_group_name_H-M   'P 1'
#
loop_
_entity.id
_entity.type
_entity.pdbx_description
1 polymer ?
#
loop_
_entity_poly.entity_id
_entity_poly.type
_entity_poly.pdbx_seq_one_letter_code
_entity_poly.pdbx_strand_id
1 'polypeptide(L)'
;MSSSVGRENIGQMKATGSQGRKLGNGFLEYQGIPGYSCYHTVEETYEQAARLAEDYPDLVEWVDVGDSWEKTNDSTKGYDIFVLKLTHSDIQPADGEDKPKLFLSCAIHAREYTTAEFCLRFGMHLLDGYVSGNDADSTWILDHHEVHLMLITNPDGRKKAEEGTFWRKNTNNKNGCSSSNHIGVDLNRNFAYKWKCCSGSSRYACASTYRGSSAASEPEVQALQNYVADVFPDQRLNDNNLTSPTNKNATGIAIDVHSYGQAIIWPWGHIKKEAPEHIGLQTLGRKMGYFGSYKPEQGSTSYQADGVSGDHYYGTLGVAAYALELGTEFFEKCDYFESTLLSDNIPALVYAAKVARTPYLTPAGPEVHGVSVSYLSSLVREDEFITVTAEVDDTRYNNVRGVEPSQNIASCNYYIDIPPWMDGAIAIPMSALDGNFDSTSETVQASIDTSTFSVGTRYTIFVQATDDDGNVGAVSAVFFEKKKIQKIEGTIFSGATGQGGPLQDGTVTIGAYSTQTDTSGKYSFQIPDGSYNSTIQAPSH
;
A
#
# COMPACT_ATOMS: atom_id res chain seq x y z
N MET A 1 -0.69 35.43 -15.08
CA MET A 1 -2.13 35.72 -14.91
C MET A 1 -2.80 34.38 -14.64
N SER A 2 -3.18 34.16 -13.38
CA SER A 2 -3.78 32.92 -12.90
C SER A 2 -5.17 32.76 -13.52
N SER A 3 -5.41 31.64 -14.21
CA SER A 3 -6.72 31.26 -14.72
C SER A 3 -7.28 30.15 -13.84
N SER A 4 -8.13 30.54 -12.89
CA SER A 4 -9.05 29.68 -12.20
C SER A 4 -10.05 29.10 -13.20
N VAL A 5 -9.96 27.79 -13.48
CA VAL A 5 -10.99 27.07 -14.23
C VAL A 5 -12.01 26.56 -13.22
N GLY A 6 -13.28 26.90 -13.46
CA GLY A 6 -14.39 26.73 -12.54
C GLY A 6 -14.77 25.27 -12.31
N ARG A 7 -15.11 24.98 -11.05
CA ARG A 7 -15.87 23.80 -10.63
C ARG A 7 -17.33 23.98 -11.07
N GLU A 8 -17.76 23.40 -12.18
CA GLU A 8 -19.18 23.15 -12.44
C GLU A 8 -19.39 21.81 -13.17
N ASN A 9 -20.40 21.07 -12.69
CA ASN A 9 -20.97 19.80 -13.15
C ASN A 9 -20.31 18.48 -12.70
N ILE A 10 -20.30 18.26 -11.38
CA ILE A 10 -20.47 16.90 -10.83
C ILE A 10 -21.91 16.47 -11.16
N GLY A 11 -22.05 15.59 -12.17
CA GLY A 11 -23.32 14.96 -12.48
C GLY A 11 -23.82 14.19 -11.26
N GLN A 12 -24.93 14.64 -10.69
CA GLN A 12 -25.60 13.99 -9.56
C GLN A 12 -25.99 12.55 -9.92
N MET A 13 -25.18 11.57 -9.53
CA MET A 13 -25.73 10.26 -9.18
C MET A 13 -26.51 10.44 -7.89
N LYS A 14 -27.84 10.62 -8.02
CA LYS A 14 -28.75 10.57 -6.89
C LYS A 14 -28.68 9.16 -6.32
N ALA A 15 -28.05 9.03 -5.15
CA ALA A 15 -28.18 7.87 -4.29
C ALA A 15 -29.67 7.60 -4.06
N THR A 16 -30.23 6.60 -4.75
CA THR A 16 -31.57 6.11 -4.47
C THR A 16 -31.50 5.37 -3.15
N GLY A 17 -32.18 5.92 -2.15
CA GLY A 17 -32.05 5.50 -0.75
C GLY A 17 -32.26 4.01 -0.50
N SER A 18 -31.19 3.36 -0.06
CA SER A 18 -31.23 2.45 1.08
C SER A 18 -30.32 3.03 2.14
N GLN A 19 -30.83 3.21 3.36
CA GLN A 19 -29.99 3.52 4.52
C GLN A 19 -29.07 2.31 4.77
N GLY A 20 -27.91 2.28 4.10
CA GLY A 20 -26.83 1.34 4.38
C GLY A 20 -26.42 1.50 5.83
N ARG A 21 -26.45 0.39 6.56
CA ARG A 21 -26.18 0.36 7.99
C ARG A 21 -24.67 0.52 8.19
N LYS A 22 -24.22 1.58 8.87
CA LYS A 22 -22.81 1.77 9.23
C LYS A 22 -22.29 0.55 10.02
N LEU A 23 -21.33 -0.19 9.47
CA LEU A 23 -20.36 -0.92 10.27
C LEU A 23 -19.24 0.06 10.65
N GLY A 24 -18.64 -0.12 11.83
CA GLY A 24 -17.76 0.86 12.49
C GLY A 24 -16.47 1.25 11.75
N ASN A 25 -16.28 0.85 10.49
CA ASN A 25 -15.03 0.97 9.73
C ASN A 25 -15.20 1.58 8.31
N GLY A 26 -16.28 2.32 8.02
CA GLY A 26 -16.40 3.07 6.75
C GLY A 26 -16.70 2.26 5.48
N PHE A 27 -17.03 0.98 5.61
CA PHE A 27 -17.48 0.13 4.49
C PHE A 27 -18.95 0.41 4.15
N LEU A 28 -19.26 0.59 2.86
CA LEU A 28 -20.63 0.45 2.37
C LEU A 28 -21.02 -1.02 2.36
N GLU A 29 -22.29 -1.31 2.65
CA GLU A 29 -22.85 -2.64 2.41
C GLU A 29 -23.01 -2.83 0.89
N TYR A 30 -22.46 -3.91 0.35
CA TYR A 30 -22.49 -4.23 -1.08
C TYR A 30 -22.96 -5.67 -1.30
N GLN A 31 -23.45 -5.98 -2.49
CA GLN A 31 -23.87 -7.33 -2.88
C GLN A 31 -22.72 -8.11 -3.50
N GLY A 32 -21.86 -7.41 -4.24
CA GLY A 32 -20.76 -7.99 -4.98
C GLY A 32 -21.20 -8.69 -6.27
N ILE A 33 -20.22 -9.17 -7.03
CA ILE A 33 -20.45 -9.86 -8.29
C ILE A 33 -21.21 -11.18 -8.02
N PRO A 34 -22.26 -11.52 -8.78
CA PRO A 34 -22.99 -12.77 -8.59
C PRO A 34 -22.08 -14.01 -8.58
N GLY A 35 -22.15 -14.80 -7.50
CA GLY A 35 -21.29 -15.97 -7.29
C GLY A 35 -19.89 -15.66 -6.72
N TYR A 36 -19.53 -14.38 -6.60
CA TYR A 36 -18.25 -13.88 -6.10
C TYR A 36 -18.46 -12.62 -5.25
N SER A 37 -19.27 -12.73 -4.20
CA SER A 37 -19.76 -11.60 -3.39
C SER A 37 -18.71 -10.80 -2.63
N CYS A 38 -17.46 -11.27 -2.60
CA CYS A 38 -16.31 -10.54 -2.03
C CYS A 38 -15.73 -9.49 -3.00
N TYR A 39 -16.09 -9.52 -4.28
CA TYR A 39 -15.64 -8.55 -5.26
C TYR A 39 -16.76 -7.57 -5.55
N HIS A 40 -16.49 -6.28 -5.40
CA HIS A 40 -17.40 -5.23 -5.81
C HIS A 40 -17.64 -5.27 -7.33
N THR A 41 -18.87 -4.93 -7.76
CA THR A 41 -19.12 -4.60 -9.18
C THR A 41 -18.41 -3.30 -9.58
N VAL A 42 -18.44 -2.93 -10.87
CA VAL A 42 -17.97 -1.62 -11.34
C VAL A 42 -18.62 -0.49 -10.54
N GLU A 43 -19.95 -0.51 -10.39
CA GLU A 43 -20.69 0.53 -9.69
C GLU A 43 -20.35 0.56 -8.20
N GLU A 44 -20.34 -0.59 -7.53
CA GLU A 44 -20.03 -0.68 -6.10
C GLU A 44 -18.59 -0.23 -5.80
N THR A 45 -17.63 -0.53 -6.69
CA THR A 45 -16.24 -0.07 -6.56
C THR A 45 -16.15 1.45 -6.65
N TYR A 46 -16.83 2.06 -7.63
CA TYR A 46 -16.83 3.51 -7.82
C TYR A 46 -17.58 4.23 -6.70
N GLU A 47 -18.70 3.68 -6.23
CA GLU A 47 -19.43 4.21 -5.08
C GLU A 47 -18.60 4.18 -3.80
N GLN A 48 -17.89 3.08 -3.53
CA GLN A 48 -17.01 2.98 -2.37
C GLN A 48 -15.83 3.96 -2.47
N ALA A 49 -15.21 4.10 -3.64
CA ALA A 49 -14.10 5.03 -3.85
C ALA A 49 -14.55 6.51 -3.71
N ALA A 50 -15.67 6.88 -4.31
CA ALA A 50 -16.26 8.21 -4.16
C ALA A 50 -16.63 8.51 -2.71
N ARG A 51 -17.13 7.51 -1.97
CA ARG A 51 -17.45 7.64 -0.54
C ARG A 51 -16.20 7.88 0.30
N LEU A 52 -15.09 7.18 0.04
CA LEU A 52 -13.81 7.41 0.73
C LEU A 52 -13.32 8.85 0.52
N ALA A 53 -13.46 9.40 -0.70
CA ALA A 53 -13.12 10.80 -0.99
C ALA A 53 -14.05 11.79 -0.26
N GLU A 54 -15.34 11.48 -0.09
CA GLU A 54 -16.27 12.31 0.68
C GLU A 54 -15.97 12.27 2.19
N ASP A 55 -15.67 11.09 2.73
CA ASP A 55 -15.48 10.89 4.16
C ASP A 55 -14.08 11.33 4.64
N TYR A 56 -13.07 11.33 3.77
CA TYR A 56 -11.67 11.68 4.08
C TYR A 56 -11.06 12.69 3.09
N PRO A 57 -11.65 13.89 2.91
CA PRO A 57 -11.26 14.84 1.85
C PRO A 57 -9.83 15.40 2.01
N ASP A 58 -9.25 15.35 3.21
CA ASP A 58 -7.88 15.81 3.45
C ASP A 58 -6.84 14.76 3.03
N LEU A 59 -7.27 13.49 2.89
CA LEU A 59 -6.43 12.33 2.60
C LEU A 59 -6.72 11.70 1.22
N VAL A 60 -7.91 11.93 0.65
CA VAL A 60 -8.40 11.18 -0.51
C VAL A 60 -9.04 12.10 -1.55
N GLU A 61 -8.65 11.93 -2.80
CA GLU A 61 -9.25 12.59 -3.96
C GLU A 61 -9.72 11.55 -4.99
N TRP A 62 -10.88 11.78 -5.61
CA TRP A 62 -11.44 10.96 -6.68
C TRP A 62 -11.38 11.72 -8.00
N VAL A 63 -10.38 11.41 -8.82
CA VAL A 63 -9.99 12.20 -9.99
C VAL A 63 -10.51 11.53 -11.26
N ASP A 64 -11.34 12.23 -12.04
CA ASP A 64 -11.74 11.81 -13.39
C ASP A 64 -10.57 12.02 -14.36
N VAL A 65 -10.20 10.99 -15.12
CA VAL A 65 -9.04 10.99 -16.01
C VAL A 65 -9.38 10.61 -17.46
N GLY A 66 -10.66 10.36 -17.77
CA GLY A 66 -11.09 10.03 -19.13
C GLY A 66 -12.28 9.08 -19.18
N ASP A 67 -12.60 8.59 -20.37
CA ASP A 67 -13.83 7.84 -20.63
C ASP A 67 -13.55 6.44 -21.18
N SER A 68 -14.45 5.49 -20.90
CA SER A 68 -14.46 4.19 -21.56
C SER A 68 -14.87 4.26 -23.04
N TRP A 69 -14.67 3.18 -23.80
CA TRP A 69 -15.08 3.11 -25.19
C TRP A 69 -16.57 3.40 -25.38
N GLU A 70 -17.44 2.76 -24.62
CA GLU A 70 -18.89 2.95 -24.74
C GLU A 70 -19.28 4.39 -24.44
N LYS A 71 -18.70 5.00 -23.39
CA LYS A 71 -18.96 6.39 -23.00
C LYS A 71 -18.51 7.39 -24.06
N THR A 72 -17.34 7.18 -24.64
CA THR A 72 -16.80 8.00 -25.73
C THR A 72 -17.69 7.95 -26.98
N ASN A 73 -18.40 6.85 -27.21
CA ASN A 73 -19.24 6.67 -28.40
C ASN A 73 -20.72 7.02 -28.16
N ASP A 74 -21.18 6.98 -26.91
CA ASP A 74 -22.54 7.30 -26.48
C ASP A 74 -22.49 7.71 -25.00
N SER A 75 -22.65 9.00 -24.73
CA SER A 75 -22.52 9.55 -23.37
C SER A 75 -23.56 9.03 -22.37
N THR A 76 -24.56 8.26 -22.82
CA THR A 76 -25.56 7.61 -21.97
C THR A 76 -25.21 6.16 -21.60
N LYS A 77 -24.08 5.66 -22.11
CA LYS A 77 -23.53 4.32 -21.85
C LYS A 77 -22.11 4.44 -21.31
N GLY A 78 -21.53 3.29 -20.94
CA GLY A 78 -20.16 3.21 -20.44
C GLY A 78 -19.94 3.98 -19.14
N TYR A 79 -18.67 4.25 -18.86
CA TYR A 79 -18.21 4.77 -17.58
C TYR A 79 -17.11 5.80 -17.78
N ASP A 80 -17.09 6.80 -16.91
CA ASP A 80 -15.91 7.64 -16.71
C ASP A 80 -14.85 6.79 -15.97
N ILE A 81 -13.57 7.06 -16.19
CA ILE A 81 -12.43 6.35 -15.62
C ILE A 81 -11.80 7.27 -14.58
N PHE A 82 -11.60 6.73 -13.39
CA PHE A 82 -11.14 7.50 -12.25
C PHE A 82 -9.86 6.95 -11.62
N VAL A 83 -9.18 7.81 -10.87
CA VAL A 83 -8.08 7.46 -9.98
C VAL A 83 -8.41 7.90 -8.56
N LEU A 84 -8.29 6.96 -7.60
CA LEU A 84 -8.30 7.26 -6.17
C LEU A 84 -6.89 7.66 -5.77
N LYS A 85 -6.68 8.94 -5.49
CA LYS A 85 -5.42 9.47 -4.98
C LYS A 85 -5.48 9.53 -3.46
N LEU A 86 -4.50 8.93 -2.78
CA LEU A 86 -4.35 8.94 -1.33
C LEU A 86 -3.04 9.65 -0.97
N THR A 87 -3.13 10.73 -0.20
CA THR A 87 -2.00 11.45 0.42
C THR A 87 -2.55 12.51 1.38
N HIS A 88 -1.81 12.85 2.43
CA HIS A 88 -2.14 14.01 3.26
C HIS A 88 -1.84 15.30 2.50
N SER A 89 -2.91 15.99 2.08
CA SER A 89 -2.83 17.16 1.20
C SER A 89 -2.12 18.37 1.84
N ASP A 90 -2.26 18.58 3.15
CA ASP A 90 -1.59 19.72 3.82
C ASP A 90 -0.09 19.51 4.08
N ILE A 91 0.40 18.27 4.11
CA ILE A 91 1.81 18.00 4.39
C ILE A 91 2.59 18.18 3.09
N GLN A 92 3.39 19.22 3.04
CA GLN A 92 4.23 19.52 1.89
C GLN A 92 5.44 18.58 1.85
N PRO A 93 5.90 18.18 0.64
CA PRO A 93 7.15 17.47 0.47
C PRO A 93 8.34 18.31 0.95
N ALA A 94 9.46 17.65 1.26
CA ALA A 94 10.69 18.32 1.64
C ALA A 94 11.24 19.17 0.47
N ASP A 95 11.74 20.36 0.80
CA ASP A 95 12.65 21.18 -0.01
C ASP A 95 12.33 21.35 -1.50
N GLY A 96 11.04 21.52 -1.84
CA GLY A 96 10.60 21.78 -3.22
C GLY A 96 10.67 20.56 -4.15
N GLU A 97 10.86 19.36 -3.62
CA GLU A 97 10.65 18.11 -4.33
C GLU A 97 9.16 17.79 -4.45
N ASP A 98 8.80 16.86 -5.34
CA ASP A 98 7.46 16.24 -5.33
C ASP A 98 7.45 15.04 -4.38
N LYS A 99 6.28 14.74 -3.80
CA LYS A 99 6.10 13.48 -3.08
C LYS A 99 6.33 12.28 -4.04
N PRO A 100 7.12 11.28 -3.65
CA PRO A 100 7.23 10.01 -4.37
C PRO A 100 5.88 9.35 -4.58
N LYS A 101 5.70 8.69 -5.73
CA LYS A 101 4.38 8.17 -6.13
C LYS A 101 4.40 6.65 -6.35
N LEU A 102 3.42 5.95 -5.81
CA LEU A 102 3.06 4.59 -6.20
C LEU A 102 1.78 4.65 -7.04
N PHE A 103 1.83 4.16 -8.27
CA PHE A 103 0.66 4.06 -9.15
C PHE A 103 0.31 2.60 -9.39
N LEU A 104 -0.97 2.25 -9.19
CA LEU A 104 -1.54 0.94 -9.51
C LEU A 104 -2.63 1.09 -10.57
N SER A 105 -2.49 0.41 -11.72
CA SER A 105 -3.59 0.19 -12.68
C SER A 105 -4.17 -1.21 -12.49
N CYS A 106 -5.48 -1.31 -12.36
CA CYS A 106 -6.14 -2.57 -12.02
C CYS A 106 -7.30 -2.85 -12.98
N ALA A 107 -7.67 -4.12 -13.13
CA ALA A 107 -8.73 -4.63 -14.00
C ALA A 107 -8.65 -4.15 -15.46
N ILE A 108 -7.44 -4.07 -16.02
CA ILE A 108 -7.25 -3.79 -17.46
C ILE A 108 -7.76 -4.93 -18.34
N HIS A 109 -7.67 -6.18 -17.87
CA HIS A 109 -8.42 -7.30 -18.44
C HIS A 109 -9.65 -7.59 -17.59
N ALA A 110 -10.81 -7.61 -18.24
CA ALA A 110 -12.10 -7.60 -17.55
C ALA A 110 -12.36 -8.78 -16.60
N ARG A 111 -11.97 -9.99 -16.98
CA ARG A 111 -12.20 -11.22 -16.21
C ARG A 111 -11.31 -11.38 -14.98
N GLU A 112 -10.35 -10.51 -14.76
CA GLU A 112 -9.37 -10.62 -13.68
C GLU A 112 -9.95 -10.03 -12.39
N TYR A 113 -10.93 -10.73 -11.79
CA TYR A 113 -11.81 -10.20 -10.73
C TYR A 113 -11.06 -9.63 -9.54
N THR A 114 -10.05 -10.37 -9.08
CA THR A 114 -9.22 -10.08 -7.92
C THR A 114 -8.58 -8.71 -7.96
N THR A 115 -8.22 -8.22 -9.15
CA THR A 115 -7.33 -7.06 -9.30
C THR A 115 -7.92 -5.76 -8.72
N ALA A 116 -9.14 -5.40 -9.12
CA ALA A 116 -9.82 -4.19 -8.64
C ALA A 116 -10.04 -4.20 -7.12
N GLU A 117 -10.51 -5.33 -6.59
CA GLU A 117 -10.76 -5.49 -5.15
C GLU A 117 -9.45 -5.43 -4.35
N PHE A 118 -8.40 -6.10 -4.80
CA PHE A 118 -7.08 -6.07 -4.13
C PHE A 118 -6.55 -4.63 -4.03
N CYS A 119 -6.63 -3.86 -5.13
CA CYS A 119 -6.20 -2.47 -5.15
C CYS A 119 -7.06 -1.58 -4.24
N LEU A 120 -8.38 -1.78 -4.23
CA LEU A 120 -9.28 -1.05 -3.34
C LEU A 120 -8.96 -1.35 -1.87
N ARG A 121 -8.80 -2.64 -1.50
CA ARG A 121 -8.49 -3.08 -0.15
C ARG A 121 -7.12 -2.59 0.33
N PHE A 122 -6.15 -2.42 -0.58
CA PHE A 122 -4.88 -1.76 -0.27
C PHE A 122 -5.05 -0.27 0.09
N GLY A 123 -5.81 0.49 -0.71
CA GLY A 123 -6.12 1.89 -0.37
C GLY A 123 -6.82 2.00 1.00
N MET A 124 -7.77 1.10 1.26
CA MET A 124 -8.48 1.04 2.55
C MET A 124 -7.57 0.64 3.72
N HIS A 125 -6.61 -0.26 3.50
CA HIS A 125 -5.63 -0.64 4.52
C HIS A 125 -4.80 0.57 4.98
N LEU A 126 -4.31 1.38 4.03
CA LEU A 126 -3.58 2.60 4.36
C LEU A 126 -4.45 3.63 5.11
N LEU A 127 -5.70 3.82 4.67
CA LEU A 127 -6.62 4.75 5.32
C LEU A 127 -7.00 4.29 6.74
N ASP A 128 -7.32 3.02 6.93
CA ASP A 128 -7.66 2.47 8.25
C ASP A 128 -6.45 2.57 9.20
N GLY A 129 -5.25 2.26 8.71
CA GLY A 129 -4.01 2.43 9.46
C GLY A 129 -3.78 3.87 9.93
N TYR A 130 -4.01 4.83 9.03
CA TYR A 130 -3.90 6.26 9.31
C TYR A 130 -4.97 6.74 10.31
N VAL A 131 -6.25 6.51 9.99
CA VAL A 131 -7.41 7.05 10.71
C VAL A 131 -7.54 6.42 12.10
N SER A 132 -7.25 5.12 12.24
CA SER A 132 -7.21 4.48 13.54
C SER A 132 -6.06 4.98 14.41
N GLY A 133 -5.03 5.58 13.80
CA GLY A 133 -3.85 6.12 14.46
C GLY A 133 -2.92 5.04 15.03
N ASN A 134 -3.04 3.79 14.57
CA ASN A 134 -2.34 2.63 15.12
C ASN A 134 -1.25 2.07 14.19
N ASP A 135 -1.24 2.47 12.92
CA ASP A 135 -0.23 2.03 11.96
C ASP A 135 0.66 3.20 11.56
N ALA A 136 1.88 3.20 12.10
CA ALA A 136 2.86 4.24 11.83
C ALA A 136 3.36 4.19 10.38
N ASP A 137 3.41 3.00 9.76
CA ASP A 137 3.83 2.86 8.37
C ASP A 137 2.82 3.46 7.41
N SER A 138 1.54 3.08 7.54
CA SER A 138 0.46 3.70 6.79
C SER A 138 0.41 5.22 7.00
N THR A 139 0.67 5.68 8.22
CA THR A 139 0.68 7.11 8.56
C THR A 139 1.75 7.86 7.78
N TRP A 140 3.03 7.47 7.92
CA TRP A 140 4.09 8.22 7.26
C TRP A 140 4.06 8.07 5.73
N ILE A 141 3.57 6.93 5.21
CA ILE A 141 3.37 6.75 3.77
C ILE A 141 2.40 7.80 3.24
N LEU A 142 1.23 7.99 3.87
CA LEU A 142 0.27 9.00 3.40
C LEU A 142 0.77 10.44 3.66
N ASP A 143 1.51 10.67 4.73
CA ASP A 143 2.08 12.00 5.02
C ASP A 143 3.13 12.41 3.98
N HIS A 144 3.99 11.47 3.52
CA HIS A 144 5.17 11.81 2.72
C HIS A 144 5.16 11.32 1.27
N HIS A 145 4.31 10.35 0.91
CA HIS A 145 4.17 9.82 -0.46
C HIS A 145 2.75 10.04 -1.00
N GLU A 146 2.55 9.74 -2.29
CA GLU A 146 1.23 9.65 -2.92
C GLU A 146 0.98 8.22 -3.43
N VAL A 147 -0.23 7.72 -3.20
CA VAL A 147 -0.70 6.43 -3.74
C VAL A 147 -1.86 6.68 -4.68
N HIS A 148 -1.74 6.23 -5.92
CA HIS A 148 -2.70 6.49 -7.00
C HIS A 148 -3.26 5.18 -7.52
N LEU A 149 -4.57 4.98 -7.41
CA LEU A 149 -5.24 3.72 -7.73
C LEU A 149 -6.25 3.91 -8.86
N MET A 150 -5.91 3.49 -10.07
CA MET A 150 -6.89 3.31 -11.15
C MET A 150 -7.55 1.94 -10.98
N LEU A 151 -8.60 1.90 -10.16
CA LEU A 151 -9.22 0.66 -9.70
C LEU A 151 -9.81 -0.19 -10.83
N ILE A 152 -10.40 0.45 -11.84
CA ILE A 152 -10.99 -0.25 -13.00
C ILE A 152 -10.61 0.49 -14.28
N THR A 153 -9.60 -0.04 -14.98
CA THR A 153 -9.13 0.49 -16.27
C THR A 153 -10.06 0.13 -17.43
N ASN A 154 -10.79 -0.99 -17.34
CA ASN A 154 -11.66 -1.51 -18.40
C ASN A 154 -13.10 -1.76 -17.89
N PRO A 155 -13.84 -0.70 -17.54
CA PRO A 155 -15.15 -0.85 -16.90
C PRO A 155 -16.19 -1.49 -17.84
N ASP A 156 -16.22 -1.13 -19.12
CA ASP A 156 -17.16 -1.73 -20.10
C ASP A 156 -16.93 -3.23 -20.24
N GLY A 157 -15.66 -3.65 -20.35
CA GLY A 157 -15.30 -5.06 -20.39
C GLY A 157 -15.66 -5.77 -19.08
N ARG A 158 -15.40 -5.12 -17.93
CA ARG A 158 -15.71 -5.68 -16.60
C ARG A 158 -17.19 -5.98 -16.46
N LYS A 159 -18.10 -5.12 -16.97
CA LYS A 159 -19.54 -5.43 -17.00
C LYS A 159 -19.86 -6.72 -17.76
N LYS A 160 -19.16 -7.00 -18.86
CA LYS A 160 -19.31 -8.28 -19.57
C LYS A 160 -18.80 -9.46 -18.76
N ALA A 161 -17.75 -9.26 -17.98
CA ALA A 161 -17.25 -10.31 -17.11
C ALA A 161 -18.23 -10.61 -15.98
N GLU A 162 -18.79 -9.57 -15.32
CA GLU A 162 -19.78 -9.68 -14.23
C GLU A 162 -21.04 -10.47 -14.59
N GLU A 163 -21.39 -10.54 -15.88
CA GLU A 163 -22.45 -11.42 -16.41
C GLU A 163 -22.07 -12.93 -16.38
N GLY A 164 -20.88 -13.28 -15.91
CA GLY A 164 -20.33 -14.64 -15.84
C GLY A 164 -19.49 -15.05 -17.05
N THR A 165 -19.09 -14.12 -17.92
CA THR A 165 -18.30 -14.42 -19.13
C THR A 165 -16.80 -14.24 -18.85
N PHE A 166 -15.94 -15.11 -19.39
CA PHE A 166 -14.47 -14.92 -19.36
C PHE A 166 -13.99 -13.82 -20.34
N TRP A 167 -14.63 -12.66 -20.30
CA TRP A 167 -14.34 -11.51 -21.14
C TRP A 167 -12.97 -10.93 -20.80
N ARG A 168 -12.13 -10.65 -21.80
CA ARG A 168 -10.77 -10.13 -21.59
C ARG A 168 -10.61 -8.68 -22.01
N LYS A 169 -11.06 -8.36 -23.22
CA LYS A 169 -10.78 -7.10 -23.94
C LYS A 169 -11.70 -5.97 -23.45
N ASN A 170 -11.56 -4.76 -23.99
CA ASN A 170 -12.65 -3.77 -23.89
C ASN A 170 -13.85 -4.19 -24.78
N THR A 171 -14.84 -3.32 -24.97
CA THR A 171 -16.03 -3.62 -25.78
C THR A 171 -16.03 -2.92 -27.15
N ASN A 172 -14.85 -2.51 -27.64
CA ASN A 172 -14.74 -1.87 -28.96
C ASN A 172 -15.30 -2.74 -30.10
N ASN A 173 -16.44 -2.34 -30.62
CA ASN A 173 -17.20 -3.05 -31.65
C ASN A 173 -16.93 -2.57 -33.09
N LYS A 174 -15.99 -1.62 -33.29
CA LYS A 174 -15.71 -1.03 -34.62
C LYS A 174 -14.50 -1.65 -35.34
N ASN A 175 -13.72 -2.49 -34.66
CA ASN A 175 -12.45 -3.02 -35.20
C ASN A 175 -12.57 -4.32 -36.02
N GLY A 176 -13.77 -4.65 -36.52
CA GLY A 176 -13.93 -5.67 -37.58
C GLY A 176 -14.01 -7.13 -37.12
N CYS A 177 -14.18 -7.42 -35.83
CA CYS A 177 -14.61 -8.76 -35.42
C CYS A 177 -16.13 -8.88 -35.52
N SER A 178 -16.63 -9.87 -36.28
CA SER A 178 -18.08 -10.10 -36.44
C SER A 178 -18.70 -10.94 -35.33
N SER A 179 -17.89 -11.61 -34.51
CA SER A 179 -18.36 -12.36 -33.34
C SER A 179 -18.52 -11.43 -32.15
N SER A 180 -19.77 -11.21 -31.72
CA SER A 180 -20.11 -10.36 -30.56
C SER A 180 -19.36 -10.77 -29.29
N ASN A 181 -19.03 -12.05 -29.12
CA ASN A 181 -18.33 -12.54 -27.93
C ASN A 181 -16.80 -12.34 -27.97
N HIS A 182 -16.29 -11.77 -29.08
CA HIS A 182 -14.86 -11.60 -29.34
C HIS A 182 -14.51 -10.21 -29.87
N ILE A 183 -15.43 -9.25 -29.84
CA ILE A 183 -15.13 -7.84 -30.12
C ILE A 183 -14.18 -7.26 -29.06
N GLY A 184 -13.71 -6.04 -29.27
CA GLY A 184 -12.79 -5.35 -28.38
C GLY A 184 -11.32 -5.47 -28.77
N VAL A 185 -10.50 -4.72 -28.06
CA VAL A 185 -9.04 -4.68 -28.15
C VAL A 185 -8.45 -5.12 -26.81
N ASP A 186 -7.37 -5.88 -26.87
CA ASP A 186 -6.57 -6.19 -25.70
C ASP A 186 -5.82 -4.92 -25.30
N LEU A 187 -6.30 -4.26 -24.24
CA LEU A 187 -5.76 -2.99 -23.77
C LEU A 187 -4.28 -3.13 -23.40
N ASN A 188 -3.87 -4.26 -22.80
CA ASN A 188 -2.47 -4.53 -22.49
C ASN A 188 -1.67 -5.07 -23.71
N ARG A 189 -2.13 -4.79 -24.94
CA ARG A 189 -1.35 -4.90 -26.19
C ARG A 189 -1.42 -3.61 -27.01
N ASN A 190 -2.08 -2.58 -26.51
CA ASN A 190 -2.40 -1.36 -27.24
C ASN A 190 -1.49 -0.17 -26.86
N PHE A 191 -0.61 -0.28 -25.87
CA PHE A 191 0.28 0.81 -25.46
C PHE A 191 1.26 1.22 -26.57
N ALA A 192 1.65 2.50 -26.59
CA ALA A 192 2.42 3.09 -27.67
C ALA A 192 3.85 2.56 -27.80
N TYR A 193 4.47 2.23 -26.66
CA TYR A 193 5.88 1.85 -26.63
C TYR A 193 6.06 0.46 -27.25
N LYS A 194 6.85 0.40 -28.33
CA LYS A 194 7.18 -0.84 -29.06
C LYS A 194 5.96 -1.63 -29.54
N TRP A 195 4.83 -0.96 -29.76
CA TRP A 195 3.61 -1.59 -30.30
C TRP A 195 3.90 -2.35 -31.61
N LYS A 196 3.40 -3.59 -31.73
CA LYS A 196 3.55 -4.44 -32.93
C LYS A 196 5.01 -4.75 -33.30
N CYS A 197 5.99 -4.56 -32.42
CA CYS A 197 7.39 -4.69 -32.82
C CYS A 197 7.85 -6.13 -33.04
N CYS A 198 7.24 -7.12 -32.38
CA CYS A 198 7.88 -8.43 -32.22
C CYS A 198 6.94 -9.64 -32.27
N SER A 199 5.75 -9.49 -32.84
CA SER A 199 4.73 -10.56 -32.88
C SER A 199 4.25 -11.01 -31.50
N GLY A 200 4.41 -10.16 -30.46
CA GLY A 200 3.89 -10.41 -29.12
C GLY A 200 2.39 -10.15 -28.97
N SER A 201 1.72 -9.80 -30.08
CA SER A 201 0.30 -9.49 -30.16
C SER A 201 -0.29 -9.82 -31.53
N SER A 202 -1.62 -9.98 -31.60
CA SER A 202 -2.32 -10.39 -32.81
C SER A 202 -2.81 -9.19 -33.64
N ARG A 203 -2.82 -9.36 -34.97
CA ARG A 203 -3.46 -8.43 -35.92
C ARG A 203 -4.93 -8.77 -36.20
N TYR A 204 -5.40 -9.94 -35.77
CA TYR A 204 -6.73 -10.43 -36.10
C TYR A 204 -7.72 -9.95 -35.03
N ALA A 205 -8.75 -9.22 -35.46
CA ALA A 205 -9.70 -8.53 -34.56
C ALA A 205 -10.37 -9.45 -33.53
N CYS A 206 -10.68 -10.69 -33.91
CA CYS A 206 -11.32 -11.66 -33.01
C CYS A 206 -10.34 -12.38 -32.06
N ALA A 207 -9.02 -12.13 -32.17
CA ALA A 207 -8.07 -12.72 -31.24
C ALA A 207 -8.18 -12.08 -29.84
N SER A 208 -7.90 -12.89 -28.81
CA SER A 208 -7.87 -12.42 -27.41
C SER A 208 -6.76 -11.40 -27.15
N THR A 209 -5.68 -11.45 -27.93
CA THR A 209 -4.53 -10.52 -27.88
C THR A 209 -4.52 -9.55 -29.05
N TYR A 210 -5.69 -9.21 -29.59
CA TYR A 210 -5.80 -8.24 -30.68
C TYR A 210 -5.32 -6.87 -30.22
N ARG A 211 -4.28 -6.34 -30.87
CA ARG A 211 -3.55 -5.14 -30.44
C ARG A 211 -4.21 -3.79 -30.77
N GLY A 212 -5.36 -3.81 -31.44
CA GLY A 212 -5.98 -2.61 -32.01
C GLY A 212 -5.50 -2.27 -33.42
N SER A 213 -6.09 -1.22 -34.00
CA SER A 213 -5.82 -0.76 -35.37
C SER A 213 -4.55 0.10 -35.46
N SER A 214 -4.24 0.82 -34.38
CA SER A 214 -3.01 1.59 -34.16
C SER A 214 -2.63 1.52 -32.68
N ALA A 215 -1.42 1.97 -32.35
CA ALA A 215 -1.04 2.14 -30.95
C ALA A 215 -1.89 3.24 -30.28
N ALA A 216 -2.20 3.07 -29.01
CA ALA A 216 -3.09 3.91 -28.21
C ALA A 216 -4.43 4.23 -28.91
N SER A 217 -4.99 3.25 -29.65
CA SER A 217 -6.27 3.44 -30.35
C SER A 217 -7.47 3.48 -29.41
N GLU A 218 -7.34 2.91 -28.21
CA GLU A 218 -8.44 2.77 -27.27
C GLU A 218 -8.43 3.91 -26.24
N PRO A 219 -9.59 4.53 -25.95
CA PRO A 219 -9.67 5.67 -25.03
C PRO A 219 -9.23 5.31 -23.61
N GLU A 220 -9.44 4.07 -23.17
CA GLU A 220 -8.97 3.58 -21.87
C GLU A 220 -7.43 3.65 -21.76
N VAL A 221 -6.72 3.25 -22.84
CA VAL A 221 -5.25 3.27 -22.88
C VAL A 221 -4.72 4.69 -23.09
N GLN A 222 -5.49 5.58 -23.72
CA GLN A 222 -5.16 7.00 -23.79
C GLN A 222 -5.25 7.65 -22.41
N ALA A 223 -6.35 7.45 -21.67
CA ALA A 223 -6.54 7.96 -20.32
C ALA A 223 -5.41 7.49 -19.39
N LEU A 224 -5.11 6.19 -19.41
CA LEU A 224 -4.06 5.59 -18.58
C LEU A 224 -2.65 6.13 -18.88
N GLN A 225 -2.22 6.13 -20.16
CA GLN A 225 -0.89 6.63 -20.51
C GLN A 225 -0.74 8.13 -20.25
N ASN A 226 -1.79 8.92 -20.52
CA ASN A 226 -1.77 10.37 -20.26
C ASN A 226 -1.66 10.64 -18.75
N TYR A 227 -2.42 9.91 -17.92
CA TYR A 227 -2.36 10.07 -16.47
C TYR A 227 -0.97 9.74 -15.92
N VAL A 228 -0.39 8.60 -16.31
CA VAL A 228 0.95 8.18 -15.85
C VAL A 228 2.02 9.19 -16.30
N ALA A 229 1.92 9.74 -17.51
CA ALA A 229 2.83 10.77 -18.00
C ALA A 229 2.66 12.14 -17.32
N ASP A 230 1.48 12.43 -16.74
CA ASP A 230 1.21 13.65 -16.00
C ASP A 230 1.74 13.59 -14.56
N VAL A 231 1.60 12.43 -13.89
CA VAL A 231 1.97 12.30 -12.48
C VAL A 231 3.45 11.98 -12.25
N PHE A 232 4.11 11.30 -13.18
CA PHE A 232 5.53 10.96 -13.06
C PHE A 232 6.42 11.88 -13.89
N PRO A 233 7.57 12.32 -13.36
CA PRO A 233 8.57 13.01 -14.17
C PRO A 233 9.14 12.07 -15.23
N ASP A 234 9.49 12.62 -16.39
CA ASP A 234 10.29 11.91 -17.40
C ASP A 234 11.74 11.80 -16.89
N GLN A 235 12.15 10.58 -16.56
CA GLN A 235 13.46 10.25 -15.99
C GLN A 235 14.30 9.39 -16.93
N ARG A 236 13.84 9.21 -18.18
CA ARG A 236 14.52 8.40 -19.19
C ARG A 236 14.44 9.05 -20.57
N LEU A 237 15.59 9.17 -21.23
CA LEU A 237 15.61 9.66 -22.60
C LEU A 237 14.72 8.82 -23.52
N ASN A 238 13.74 9.48 -24.14
CA ASN A 238 12.88 8.90 -25.17
C ASN A 238 13.61 8.83 -26.52
N ASP A 239 14.70 8.06 -26.58
CA ASP A 239 15.57 7.93 -27.75
C ASP A 239 15.46 6.57 -28.46
N ASN A 240 14.46 5.76 -28.06
CA ASN A 240 14.19 4.42 -28.57
C ASN A 240 15.36 3.42 -28.37
N ASN A 241 16.38 3.80 -27.60
CA ASN A 241 17.55 2.99 -27.31
C ASN A 241 17.35 2.17 -26.03
N LEU A 242 17.40 0.86 -26.18
CA LEU A 242 17.20 -0.10 -25.09
C LEU A 242 18.37 -0.14 -24.09
N THR A 243 19.46 0.60 -24.31
CA THR A 243 20.60 0.66 -23.38
C THR A 243 20.84 2.05 -22.81
N SER A 244 20.08 3.07 -23.23
CA SER A 244 20.26 4.40 -22.66
C SER A 244 20.00 4.34 -21.16
N PRO A 245 20.95 4.78 -20.32
CA PRO A 245 20.81 4.68 -18.88
C PRO A 245 19.56 5.43 -18.43
N THR A 246 18.87 4.89 -17.44
CA THR A 246 17.88 5.67 -16.68
C THR A 246 18.56 6.24 -15.44
N ASN A 247 17.93 7.21 -14.79
CA ASN A 247 18.44 7.77 -13.54
C ASN A 247 18.35 6.70 -12.43
N LYS A 248 19.48 6.28 -11.83
CA LYS A 248 19.45 5.36 -10.69
C LYS A 248 18.74 5.93 -9.45
N ASN A 249 18.65 7.26 -9.36
CA ASN A 249 17.88 7.98 -8.34
C ASN A 249 16.46 8.28 -8.82
N ALA A 250 15.98 7.62 -9.88
CA ALA A 250 14.63 7.83 -10.35
C ALA A 250 13.63 7.49 -9.24
N THR A 251 12.60 8.32 -9.12
CA THR A 251 11.52 8.16 -8.15
C THR A 251 10.28 7.59 -8.83
N GLY A 252 9.47 6.89 -8.05
CA GLY A 252 8.18 6.40 -8.45
C GLY A 252 8.15 4.93 -8.87
N ILE A 253 7.02 4.29 -8.60
CA ILE A 253 6.74 2.90 -9.00
C ILE A 253 5.38 2.85 -9.69
N ALA A 254 5.29 2.15 -10.81
CA ALA A 254 4.04 1.92 -11.54
C ALA A 254 3.80 0.41 -11.71
N ILE A 255 2.68 -0.10 -11.21
CA ILE A 255 2.36 -1.54 -11.24
C ILE A 255 1.03 -1.73 -11.97
N ASP A 256 1.03 -2.55 -13.01
CA ASP A 256 -0.19 -3.05 -13.64
C ASP A 256 -0.60 -4.38 -13.00
N VAL A 257 -1.71 -4.38 -12.27
CA VAL A 257 -2.17 -5.50 -11.46
C VAL A 257 -3.12 -6.37 -12.30
N HIS A 258 -2.70 -7.62 -12.46
CA HIS A 258 -3.34 -8.66 -13.25
C HIS A 258 -3.74 -9.88 -12.40
N SER A 259 -4.50 -10.79 -13.00
CA SER A 259 -4.54 -12.18 -12.57
C SER A 259 -4.61 -13.11 -13.80
N TYR A 260 -4.01 -14.30 -13.81
CA TYR A 260 -3.34 -14.97 -12.71
C TYR A 260 -1.98 -15.51 -13.12
N GLY A 261 -1.14 -15.80 -12.12
CA GLY A 261 0.19 -16.34 -12.39
C GLY A 261 1.10 -16.45 -11.17
N GLN A 262 0.79 -15.75 -10.08
CA GLN A 262 1.62 -15.57 -8.90
C GLN A 262 3.02 -15.12 -9.29
N ALA A 263 3.10 -13.96 -9.97
CA ALA A 263 4.34 -13.46 -10.54
C ALA A 263 4.51 -11.95 -10.37
N ILE A 264 5.77 -11.52 -10.18
CA ILE A 264 6.22 -10.14 -10.22
C ILE A 264 7.07 -9.97 -11.47
N ILE A 265 6.57 -9.20 -12.43
CA ILE A 265 7.12 -9.16 -13.78
C ILE A 265 7.67 -7.77 -14.08
N TRP A 266 8.95 -7.65 -14.44
CA TRP A 266 9.55 -6.37 -14.85
C TRP A 266 9.89 -6.33 -16.36
N PRO A 267 10.10 -5.14 -16.93
CA PRO A 267 10.51 -4.97 -18.33
C PRO A 267 11.83 -5.67 -18.69
N TRP A 268 12.05 -6.05 -19.94
CA TRP A 268 11.12 -5.87 -21.07
C TRP A 268 10.26 -7.11 -21.32
N GLY A 269 9.00 -6.90 -21.67
CA GLY A 269 8.11 -7.90 -22.24
C GLY A 269 8.37 -8.13 -23.73
N HIS A 270 8.68 -7.07 -24.48
CA HIS A 270 8.82 -7.17 -25.95
C HIS A 270 10.14 -7.76 -26.43
N ILE A 271 11.13 -7.97 -25.55
CA ILE A 271 12.45 -8.50 -25.92
C ILE A 271 13.17 -9.12 -24.72
N LYS A 272 14.07 -10.08 -24.98
CA LYS A 272 14.90 -10.76 -23.96
C LYS A 272 16.08 -9.94 -23.44
N LYS A 273 16.35 -8.79 -24.05
CA LYS A 273 17.43 -7.92 -23.60
C LYS A 273 17.06 -7.36 -22.23
N GLU A 274 18.03 -7.22 -21.34
CA GLU A 274 17.83 -6.57 -20.05
C GLU A 274 17.54 -5.07 -20.24
N ALA A 275 16.68 -4.52 -19.37
CA ALA A 275 16.44 -3.08 -19.31
C ALA A 275 17.61 -2.35 -18.62
N PRO A 276 17.80 -1.06 -18.87
CA PRO A 276 18.66 -0.25 -18.01
C PRO A 276 18.18 -0.30 -16.55
N GLU A 277 19.08 -0.20 -15.57
CA GLU A 277 18.74 -0.50 -14.16
C GLU A 277 18.04 -1.87 -13.94
N HIS A 278 18.38 -2.87 -14.78
CA HIS A 278 17.85 -4.23 -14.63
C HIS A 278 18.08 -4.82 -13.24
N ILE A 279 19.23 -4.53 -12.62
CA ILE A 279 19.54 -5.02 -11.27
C ILE A 279 18.54 -4.43 -10.27
N GLY A 280 18.36 -3.11 -10.23
CA GLY A 280 17.36 -2.47 -9.36
C GLY A 280 15.94 -2.99 -9.60
N LEU A 281 15.55 -3.18 -10.87
CA LEU A 281 14.25 -3.78 -11.21
C LEU A 281 14.10 -5.21 -10.68
N GLN A 282 15.15 -6.03 -10.84
CA GLN A 282 15.18 -7.42 -10.39
C GLN A 282 15.13 -7.50 -8.87
N THR A 283 15.97 -6.74 -8.17
CA THR A 283 16.04 -6.71 -6.70
C THR A 283 14.71 -6.31 -6.09
N LEU A 284 14.09 -5.22 -6.56
CA LEU A 284 12.74 -4.83 -6.11
C LEU A 284 11.68 -5.87 -6.48
N GLY A 285 11.77 -6.47 -7.67
CA GLY A 285 10.89 -7.57 -8.07
C GLY A 285 10.97 -8.78 -7.13
N ARG A 286 12.18 -9.12 -6.67
CA ARG A 286 12.42 -10.19 -5.69
C ARG A 286 11.93 -9.82 -4.28
N LYS A 287 12.12 -8.57 -3.83
CA LYS A 287 11.55 -8.09 -2.55
C LYS A 287 10.02 -8.21 -2.56
N MET A 288 9.36 -7.67 -3.60
CA MET A 288 7.90 -7.78 -3.71
C MET A 288 7.45 -9.25 -3.79
N GLY A 289 8.19 -10.10 -4.50
CA GLY A 289 7.86 -11.52 -4.64
C GLY A 289 8.09 -12.36 -3.37
N TYR A 290 8.81 -11.85 -2.37
CA TYR A 290 8.95 -12.51 -1.07
C TYR A 290 7.58 -12.66 -0.41
N PHE A 291 6.80 -11.59 -0.43
CA PHE A 291 5.40 -11.58 -0.02
C PHE A 291 4.57 -12.42 -1.00
N GLY A 292 3.71 -13.30 -0.47
CA GLY A 292 2.91 -14.24 -1.26
C GLY A 292 3.71 -15.32 -2.01
N SER A 293 5.05 -15.33 -1.91
CA SER A 293 5.93 -16.25 -2.64
C SER A 293 5.77 -16.18 -4.18
N TYR A 294 5.52 -14.98 -4.71
CA TYR A 294 5.30 -14.78 -6.15
C TYR A 294 6.61 -14.80 -6.93
N LYS A 295 6.58 -15.46 -8.09
CA LYS A 295 7.76 -15.68 -8.95
C LYS A 295 8.25 -14.37 -9.55
N PRO A 296 9.46 -13.91 -9.24
CA PRO A 296 10.06 -12.74 -9.88
C PRO A 296 10.60 -13.14 -11.27
N GLU A 297 10.24 -12.41 -12.33
CA GLU A 297 10.77 -12.63 -13.67
C GLU A 297 10.80 -11.39 -14.58
N GLN A 298 11.72 -11.36 -15.55
CA GLN A 298 11.60 -10.44 -16.68
C GLN A 298 10.44 -10.88 -17.58
N GLY A 299 9.64 -9.93 -18.11
CA GLY A 299 8.42 -10.22 -18.87
C GLY A 299 8.59 -11.14 -20.07
N SER A 300 9.68 -11.00 -20.83
CA SER A 300 9.96 -11.87 -21.98
C SER A 300 10.43 -13.30 -21.62
N THR A 301 10.58 -13.63 -20.33
CA THR A 301 11.01 -14.96 -19.88
C THR A 301 9.96 -16.01 -20.18
N SER A 302 8.70 -15.73 -19.85
CA SER A 302 7.59 -16.66 -20.06
C SER A 302 7.10 -16.62 -21.51
N TYR A 303 6.80 -15.43 -22.03
CA TYR A 303 6.46 -15.22 -23.43
C TYR A 303 6.72 -13.77 -23.84
N GLN A 304 6.94 -13.54 -25.12
CA GLN A 304 7.17 -12.21 -25.66
C GLN A 304 5.84 -11.47 -25.87
N ALA A 305 5.73 -10.24 -25.39
CA ALA A 305 4.53 -9.40 -25.50
C ALA A 305 4.92 -7.97 -25.91
N ASP A 306 4.22 -7.38 -26.88
CA ASP A 306 4.45 -5.99 -27.30
C ASP A 306 3.23 -5.11 -27.00
N GLY A 307 3.47 -3.80 -26.86
CA GLY A 307 2.44 -2.83 -26.50
C GLY A 307 1.85 -3.05 -25.11
N VAL A 308 2.66 -3.50 -24.15
CA VAL A 308 2.26 -3.72 -22.75
C VAL A 308 2.52 -2.48 -21.90
N SER A 309 1.76 -2.32 -20.82
CA SER A 309 1.82 -1.23 -19.84
C SER A 309 3.21 -1.07 -19.21
N GLY A 310 3.77 -2.15 -18.65
CA GLY A 310 5.08 -2.11 -17.98
C GLY A 310 6.22 -1.64 -18.89
N ASP A 311 6.24 -2.08 -20.15
CA ASP A 311 7.20 -1.61 -21.15
C ASP A 311 6.97 -0.13 -21.49
N HIS A 312 5.72 0.34 -21.49
CA HIS A 312 5.42 1.74 -21.72
C HIS A 312 5.87 2.61 -20.55
N TYR A 313 5.41 2.34 -19.33
CA TYR A 313 5.75 3.11 -18.13
C TYR A 313 7.26 3.27 -17.99
N TYR A 314 8.00 2.16 -18.03
CA TYR A 314 9.46 2.21 -17.93
C TYR A 314 10.10 2.83 -19.18
N GLY A 315 9.63 2.48 -20.38
CA GLY A 315 10.27 2.89 -21.63
C GLY A 315 10.10 4.35 -22.00
N THR A 316 9.03 5.00 -21.54
CA THR A 316 8.79 6.43 -21.79
C THR A 316 9.15 7.33 -20.62
N LEU A 317 9.23 6.81 -19.39
CA LEU A 317 9.45 7.66 -18.20
C LEU A 317 10.60 7.20 -17.31
N GLY A 318 11.12 5.98 -17.46
CA GLY A 318 12.17 5.45 -16.58
C GLY A 318 11.73 5.13 -15.16
N VAL A 319 10.41 5.09 -14.91
CA VAL A 319 9.82 4.70 -13.62
C VAL A 319 10.00 3.20 -13.38
N ALA A 320 10.13 2.77 -12.12
CA ALA A 320 10.18 1.35 -11.80
C ALA A 320 8.83 0.70 -12.11
N ALA A 321 8.76 -0.06 -13.21
CA ALA A 321 7.50 -0.58 -13.73
C ALA A 321 7.39 -2.10 -13.55
N TYR A 322 6.19 -2.56 -13.19
CA TYR A 322 5.92 -3.98 -12.98
C TYR A 322 4.55 -4.39 -13.50
N ALA A 323 4.39 -5.67 -13.79
CA ALA A 323 3.10 -6.35 -13.78
C ALA A 323 3.04 -7.30 -12.58
N LEU A 324 1.95 -7.26 -11.83
CA LEU A 324 1.69 -8.14 -10.67
C LEU A 324 0.58 -9.12 -11.04
N GLU A 325 0.90 -10.40 -11.23
CA GLU A 325 -0.07 -11.45 -11.57
C GLU A 325 -0.56 -12.15 -10.30
N LEU A 326 -1.74 -11.76 -9.80
CA LEU A 326 -2.35 -12.25 -8.56
C LEU A 326 -2.98 -13.64 -8.68
N GLY A 327 -2.95 -14.39 -7.59
CA GLY A 327 -3.75 -15.60 -7.41
C GLY A 327 -3.52 -16.68 -8.48
N THR A 328 -4.51 -17.56 -8.60
CA THR A 328 -4.42 -18.79 -9.40
C THR A 328 -5.55 -18.95 -10.41
N GLU A 329 -6.58 -18.11 -10.33
CA GLU A 329 -7.72 -18.13 -11.25
C GLU A 329 -8.13 -16.70 -11.67
N PHE A 330 -8.77 -16.58 -12.84
CA PHE A 330 -9.35 -15.31 -13.28
C PHE A 330 -10.54 -14.91 -12.40
N PHE A 331 -11.44 -15.88 -12.15
CA PHE A 331 -12.56 -15.76 -11.23
C PHE A 331 -12.22 -16.47 -9.92
N GLU A 332 -11.25 -15.91 -9.19
CA GLU A 332 -10.71 -16.48 -7.95
C GLU A 332 -11.77 -16.55 -6.85
N LYS A 333 -11.79 -17.66 -6.10
CA LYS A 333 -12.84 -17.88 -5.09
C LYS A 333 -12.68 -16.94 -3.90
N CYS A 334 -13.80 -16.45 -3.37
CA CYS A 334 -13.81 -15.55 -2.22
C CYS A 334 -13.10 -16.11 -0.99
N ASP A 335 -13.25 -17.41 -0.71
CA ASP A 335 -12.58 -18.02 0.43
C ASP A 335 -11.05 -17.89 0.33
N TYR A 336 -10.48 -18.16 -0.85
CA TYR A 336 -9.03 -18.02 -1.06
C TYR A 336 -8.60 -16.55 -1.06
N PHE A 337 -9.40 -15.68 -1.68
CA PHE A 337 -9.14 -14.25 -1.70
C PHE A 337 -9.04 -13.65 -0.29
N GLU A 338 -10.06 -13.88 0.54
CA GLU A 338 -10.17 -13.29 1.88
C GLU A 338 -9.21 -13.93 2.88
N SER A 339 -9.00 -15.25 2.82
CA SER A 339 -8.21 -15.97 3.84
C SER A 339 -6.73 -16.13 3.51
N THR A 340 -6.31 -15.92 2.27
CA THR A 340 -4.90 -16.10 1.87
C THR A 340 -4.40 -14.95 1.00
N LEU A 341 -5.05 -14.69 -0.13
CA LEU A 341 -4.50 -13.76 -1.12
C LEU A 341 -4.28 -12.36 -0.56
N LEU A 342 -5.26 -11.81 0.15
CA LEU A 342 -5.16 -10.47 0.74
C LEU A 342 -4.00 -10.36 1.74
N SER A 343 -4.01 -11.19 2.79
CA SER A 343 -3.00 -11.12 3.86
C SER A 343 -1.59 -11.35 3.36
N ASP A 344 -1.42 -12.22 2.37
CA ASP A 344 -0.11 -12.60 1.86
C ASP A 344 0.49 -11.54 0.93
N ASN A 345 -0.33 -10.70 0.29
CA ASN A 345 0.12 -9.80 -0.79
C ASN A 345 -0.03 -8.30 -0.49
N ILE A 346 -0.90 -7.87 0.43
CA ILE A 346 -0.96 -6.46 0.87
C ILE A 346 0.42 -5.96 1.34
N PRO A 347 1.21 -6.73 2.11
CA PRO A 347 2.56 -6.31 2.51
C PRO A 347 3.50 -5.99 1.33
N ALA A 348 3.30 -6.61 0.15
CA ALA A 348 4.09 -6.30 -1.05
C ALA A 348 3.84 -4.87 -1.54
N LEU A 349 2.57 -4.43 -1.53
CA LEU A 349 2.19 -3.07 -1.92
C LEU A 349 2.56 -2.04 -0.86
N VAL A 350 2.49 -2.39 0.43
CA VAL A 350 3.03 -1.56 1.51
C VAL A 350 4.53 -1.37 1.31
N TYR A 351 5.29 -2.44 1.05
CA TYR A 351 6.71 -2.36 0.76
C TYR A 351 7.01 -1.48 -0.46
N ALA A 352 6.28 -1.66 -1.56
CA ALA A 352 6.41 -0.81 -2.74
C ALA A 352 6.16 0.67 -2.40
N ALA A 353 5.11 0.97 -1.62
CA ALA A 353 4.82 2.32 -1.17
C ALA A 353 5.95 2.89 -0.31
N LYS A 354 6.58 2.09 0.56
CA LYS A 354 7.72 2.54 1.38
C LYS A 354 8.94 2.93 0.55
N VAL A 355 9.23 2.20 -0.52
CA VAL A 355 10.46 2.39 -1.32
C VAL A 355 10.28 3.24 -2.58
N ALA A 356 9.08 3.79 -2.79
CA ALA A 356 8.75 4.58 -3.98
C ALA A 356 9.66 5.80 -4.20
N ARG A 357 10.32 6.32 -3.14
CA ARG A 357 11.30 7.41 -3.26
C ARG A 357 12.51 7.03 -4.10
N THR A 358 13.07 5.84 -3.87
CA THR A 358 14.34 5.36 -4.43
C THR A 358 14.26 3.87 -4.80
N PRO A 359 13.33 3.49 -5.70
CA PRO A 359 13.00 2.09 -6.02
C PRO A 359 14.14 1.27 -6.64
N TYR A 360 15.18 1.91 -7.21
CA TYR A 360 16.33 1.21 -7.76
C TYR A 360 17.48 1.03 -6.76
N LEU A 361 17.39 1.61 -5.56
CA LEU A 361 18.46 1.63 -4.57
C LEU A 361 18.02 0.98 -3.25
N THR A 362 16.95 1.47 -2.65
CA THR A 362 16.47 1.04 -1.33
C THR A 362 16.16 -0.45 -1.24
N PRO A 363 15.63 -1.10 -2.29
CA PRO A 363 15.35 -2.53 -2.23
C PRO A 363 16.57 -3.42 -2.12
N ALA A 364 17.79 -2.94 -2.35
CA ALA A 364 19.01 -3.72 -2.15
C ALA A 364 19.42 -3.82 -0.69
N GLY A 365 18.94 -2.93 0.18
CA GLY A 365 19.31 -2.94 1.59
C GLY A 365 18.38 -3.78 2.48
N PRO A 366 18.71 -3.86 3.78
CA PRO A 366 17.97 -4.66 4.74
C PRO A 366 16.54 -4.16 4.96
N GLU A 367 15.59 -5.07 5.14
CA GLU A 367 14.23 -4.70 5.55
C GLU A 367 14.15 -4.64 7.07
N VAL A 368 13.65 -3.53 7.60
CA VAL A 368 13.28 -3.41 9.02
C VAL A 368 11.83 -3.85 9.19
N HIS A 369 11.56 -4.78 10.09
CA HIS A 369 10.18 -5.20 10.40
C HIS A 369 10.00 -5.52 11.88
N GLY A 370 8.73 -5.65 12.31
CA GLY A 370 8.41 -5.95 13.71
C GLY A 370 8.86 -4.86 14.69
N VAL A 371 8.94 -3.60 14.23
CA VAL A 371 9.33 -2.48 15.08
C VAL A 371 8.33 -2.35 16.23
N SER A 372 8.82 -2.38 17.46
CA SER A 372 7.98 -2.32 18.65
C SER A 372 8.59 -1.46 19.73
N VAL A 373 7.72 -0.89 20.58
CA VAL A 373 8.12 -0.14 21.76
C VAL A 373 7.66 -0.91 22.99
N SER A 374 8.61 -1.18 23.88
CA SER A 374 8.36 -1.81 25.17
C SER A 374 8.69 -0.86 26.32
N TYR A 375 8.01 -1.08 27.44
CA TYR A 375 8.02 -0.24 28.62
C TYR A 375 8.48 -1.08 29.82
N LEU A 376 9.33 -0.55 30.70
CA LEU A 376 9.84 -1.30 31.86
C LEU A 376 8.72 -1.59 32.88
N SER A 377 7.74 -0.70 32.99
CA SER A 377 6.47 -0.96 33.63
C SER A 377 5.32 -0.76 32.64
N SER A 378 4.09 -1.20 32.95
CA SER A 378 2.92 -1.00 32.07
C SER A 378 2.54 0.47 31.83
N LEU A 379 3.39 1.41 32.25
CA LEU A 379 3.21 2.86 32.33
C LEU A 379 4.58 3.53 32.11
N VAL A 380 4.64 4.58 31.31
CA VAL A 380 5.87 5.39 31.12
C VAL A 380 5.96 6.42 32.24
N ARG A 381 6.89 6.29 33.20
CA ARG A 381 7.15 7.37 34.16
C ARG A 381 7.92 8.53 33.49
N GLU A 382 7.87 9.70 34.09
CA GLU A 382 8.48 10.94 33.57
C GLU A 382 10.00 10.84 33.34
N ASP A 383 10.65 9.89 34.02
CA ASP A 383 12.09 9.59 33.98
C ASP A 383 12.40 8.17 33.46
N GLU A 384 11.47 7.51 32.76
CA GLU A 384 11.61 6.12 32.31
C GLU A 384 12.22 6.02 30.91
N PHE A 385 13.02 4.99 30.71
CA PHE A 385 13.50 4.61 29.39
C PHE A 385 12.47 3.70 28.72
N ILE A 386 12.20 3.95 27.45
CA ILE A 386 11.53 2.97 26.58
C ILE A 386 12.59 2.17 25.83
N THR A 387 12.25 0.93 25.48
CA THR A 387 13.10 0.11 24.62
C THR A 387 12.40 -0.08 23.29
N VAL A 388 13.03 0.40 22.23
CA VAL A 388 12.63 0.13 20.85
C VAL A 388 13.37 -1.11 20.37
N THR A 389 12.65 -2.07 19.82
CA THR A 389 13.24 -3.27 19.19
C THR A 389 12.74 -3.40 17.75
N ALA A 390 13.55 -4.00 16.89
CA ALA A 390 13.16 -4.36 15.54
C ALA A 390 13.96 -5.56 15.05
N GLU A 391 13.43 -6.27 14.06
CA GLU A 391 14.19 -7.22 13.26
C GLU A 391 14.69 -6.52 12.01
N VAL A 392 15.95 -6.77 11.65
CA VAL A 392 16.57 -6.28 10.43
C VAL A 392 17.00 -7.51 9.64
N ASP A 393 16.56 -7.62 8.39
CA ASP A 393 16.77 -8.83 7.58
C ASP A 393 17.08 -8.48 6.13
N ASP A 394 18.28 -8.83 5.69
CA ASP A 394 18.76 -8.65 4.32
C ASP A 394 18.59 -9.90 3.45
N THR A 395 17.74 -10.84 3.87
CA THR A 395 17.50 -12.10 3.14
C THR A 395 16.09 -12.21 2.56
N ARG A 396 15.23 -11.21 2.81
CA ARG A 396 13.79 -11.20 2.44
C ARG A 396 13.53 -10.97 0.96
N TYR A 397 14.00 -11.91 0.15
CA TYR A 397 13.89 -11.93 -1.31
C TYR A 397 13.31 -13.26 -1.78
N ASN A 398 12.51 -13.23 -2.85
CA ASN A 398 12.15 -14.46 -3.54
C ASN A 398 13.24 -14.89 -4.52
N ASN A 399 13.86 -16.04 -4.24
CA ASN A 399 15.01 -16.54 -4.99
C ASN A 399 14.68 -17.66 -6.00
N VAL A 400 13.40 -17.83 -6.39
CA VAL A 400 12.96 -18.93 -7.29
C VAL A 400 13.60 -18.86 -8.69
N ARG A 401 14.00 -17.68 -9.16
CA ARG A 401 14.60 -17.46 -10.49
C ARG A 401 15.92 -16.70 -10.41
N GLY A 402 16.82 -17.22 -9.57
CA GLY A 402 18.12 -16.62 -9.28
C GLY A 402 18.17 -16.12 -7.85
N VAL A 403 19.38 -15.89 -7.35
CA VAL A 403 19.65 -15.56 -5.96
C VAL A 403 20.02 -14.07 -5.88
N GLU A 404 19.34 -13.34 -5.01
CA GLU A 404 19.77 -12.01 -4.58
C GLU A 404 20.92 -12.15 -3.58
N PRO A 405 22.05 -11.43 -3.76
CA PRO A 405 23.09 -11.41 -2.75
C PRO A 405 22.59 -10.72 -1.49
N SER A 406 22.74 -11.38 -0.34
CA SER A 406 22.51 -10.79 0.99
C SER A 406 23.84 -10.46 1.65
N GLN A 407 23.88 -9.40 2.43
CA GLN A 407 25.03 -8.89 3.15
C GLN A 407 24.76 -8.94 4.65
N ASN A 408 25.82 -8.97 5.45
CA ASN A 408 25.64 -8.76 6.88
C ASN A 408 25.09 -7.36 7.11
N ILE A 409 24.27 -7.22 8.14
CA ILE A 409 23.85 -5.90 8.61
C ILE A 409 25.10 -5.18 9.11
N ALA A 410 25.28 -3.91 8.74
CA ALA A 410 26.41 -3.10 9.19
C ALA A 410 26.01 -2.12 10.29
N SER A 411 24.79 -1.57 10.21
CA SER A 411 24.26 -0.65 11.21
C SER A 411 22.75 -0.53 11.15
N CYS A 412 22.16 -0.07 12.25
CA CYS A 412 20.76 0.33 12.31
C CYS A 412 20.64 1.63 13.12
N ASN A 413 19.81 2.55 12.65
CA ASN A 413 19.57 3.83 13.30
C ASN A 413 18.06 4.06 13.45
N TYR A 414 17.68 4.74 14.53
CA TYR A 414 16.35 5.29 14.69
C TYR A 414 16.37 6.83 14.59
N TYR A 415 15.20 7.38 14.26
CA TYR A 415 14.94 8.81 14.09
C TYR A 415 13.61 9.14 14.75
N ILE A 416 13.48 10.35 15.30
CA ILE A 416 12.27 10.80 15.99
C ILE A 416 11.62 11.91 15.18
N ASP A 417 10.36 11.70 14.79
CA ASP A 417 9.45 12.56 14.02
C ASP A 417 9.90 12.99 12.61
N ILE A 418 11.20 13.21 12.41
CA ILE A 418 11.77 13.58 11.11
C ILE A 418 12.31 12.30 10.45
N PRO A 419 11.66 11.78 9.40
CA PRO A 419 12.17 10.63 8.65
C PRO A 419 13.57 10.85 8.07
N PRO A 420 14.33 9.75 7.84
CA PRO A 420 15.77 9.80 7.56
C PRO A 420 16.17 10.51 6.26
N TRP A 421 15.25 10.72 5.33
CA TRP A 421 15.51 11.39 4.05
C TRP A 421 15.28 12.91 4.10
N MET A 422 14.77 13.46 5.21
CA MET A 422 14.48 14.89 5.32
C MET A 422 15.59 15.66 6.05
N ASP A 423 15.75 16.92 5.67
CA ASP A 423 16.66 17.85 6.32
C ASP A 423 16.35 17.97 7.82
N GLY A 424 17.41 17.92 8.63
CA GLY A 424 17.31 17.97 10.09
C GLY A 424 17.05 16.62 10.76
N ALA A 425 16.91 15.52 10.01
CA ALA A 425 16.86 14.17 10.58
C ALA A 425 18.16 13.86 11.33
N ILE A 426 18.04 13.38 12.56
CA ILE A 426 19.18 13.00 13.39
C ILE A 426 19.19 11.48 13.52
N ALA A 427 20.17 10.83 12.91
CA ALA A 427 20.40 9.40 13.06
C ALA A 427 20.91 9.09 14.47
N ILE A 428 20.19 8.24 15.20
CA ILE A 428 20.60 7.76 16.52
C ILE A 428 20.85 6.26 16.44
N PRO A 429 22.06 5.77 16.78
CA PRO A 429 22.40 4.37 16.58
C PRO A 429 21.59 3.44 17.49
N MET A 430 21.16 2.31 16.93
CA MET A 430 20.71 1.13 17.65
C MET A 430 21.86 0.12 17.75
N SER A 431 21.78 -0.78 18.73
CA SER A 431 22.73 -1.88 18.88
C SER A 431 22.10 -3.19 18.46
N ALA A 432 22.86 -4.08 17.81
CA ALA A 432 22.49 -5.48 17.72
C ALA A 432 22.35 -6.08 19.12
N LEU A 433 21.37 -6.96 19.31
CA LEU A 433 21.00 -7.52 20.61
C LEU A 433 22.13 -8.38 21.21
N ASP A 434 22.88 -9.07 20.36
CA ASP A 434 24.05 -9.86 20.75
C ASP A 434 25.36 -9.04 20.85
N GLY A 435 25.28 -7.74 20.49
CA GLY A 435 26.34 -6.77 20.57
C GLY A 435 27.17 -6.60 19.29
N ASN A 436 26.96 -7.39 18.23
CA ASN A 436 27.71 -7.25 16.98
C ASN A 436 26.77 -7.24 15.77
N PHE A 437 27.13 -6.45 14.76
CA PHE A 437 26.50 -6.48 13.46
C PHE A 437 27.32 -7.44 12.59
N ASP A 438 27.02 -8.74 12.65
CA ASP A 438 27.84 -9.79 12.01
C ASP A 438 27.05 -10.90 11.28
N SER A 439 25.73 -10.74 11.20
CA SER A 439 24.79 -11.62 10.50
C SER A 439 23.98 -10.89 9.42
N THR A 440 23.45 -11.62 8.45
CA THR A 440 22.52 -11.10 7.42
C THR A 440 21.13 -10.79 7.97
N SER A 441 20.85 -11.21 9.21
CA SER A 441 19.66 -10.83 9.95
C SER A 441 20.01 -10.66 11.43
N GLU A 442 19.54 -9.56 12.00
CA GLU A 442 19.86 -9.10 13.35
C GLU A 442 18.61 -8.60 14.06
N THR A 443 18.48 -8.95 15.34
CA THR A 443 17.56 -8.24 16.24
C THR A 443 18.28 -7.01 16.80
N VAL A 444 17.70 -5.84 16.65
CA VAL A 444 18.29 -4.58 17.14
C VAL A 444 17.47 -3.97 18.26
N GLN A 445 18.14 -3.22 19.14
CA GLN A 445 17.49 -2.49 20.22
C GLN A 445 18.11 -1.11 20.48
N ALA A 446 17.29 -0.18 20.98
CA ALA A 446 17.74 1.08 21.54
C ALA A 446 16.93 1.45 22.80
N SER A 447 17.61 2.06 23.76
CA SER A 447 16.98 2.63 24.95
C SER A 447 16.86 4.14 24.79
N ILE A 448 15.63 4.66 24.88
CA ILE A 448 15.33 6.08 24.66
C ILE A 448 14.92 6.70 26.00
N ASP A 449 15.67 7.71 26.44
CA ASP A 449 15.32 8.53 27.62
C ASP A 449 14.10 9.39 27.29
N THR A 450 12.98 9.16 27.97
CA THR A 450 11.74 9.90 27.69
C THR A 450 11.63 11.24 28.40
N SER A 451 12.62 11.65 29.22
CA SER A 451 12.54 12.84 30.07
C SER A 451 12.30 14.15 29.31
N THR A 452 12.87 14.28 28.11
CA THR A 452 12.74 15.48 27.26
C THR A 452 11.45 15.53 26.44
N PHE A 453 10.71 14.43 26.36
CA PHE A 453 9.49 14.34 25.59
C PHE A 453 8.29 14.93 26.34
N SER A 454 7.38 15.53 25.58
CA SER A 454 6.18 16.17 26.09
C SER A 454 5.09 15.15 26.38
N VAL A 455 4.47 15.29 27.55
CA VAL A 455 3.35 14.46 27.97
C VAL A 455 2.11 14.75 27.14
N GLY A 456 1.43 13.70 26.67
CA GLY A 456 0.25 13.79 25.81
C GLY A 456 0.59 14.04 24.33
N THR A 457 1.86 13.95 23.96
CA THR A 457 2.32 14.03 22.56
C THR A 457 2.64 12.62 22.05
N ARG A 458 2.12 12.33 20.86
CA ARG A 458 2.49 11.14 20.08
C ARG A 458 3.68 11.49 19.20
N TYR A 459 4.65 10.60 19.19
CA TYR A 459 5.90 10.69 18.43
C TYR A 459 5.99 9.49 17.49
N THR A 460 6.64 9.69 16.35
CA THR A 460 6.93 8.63 15.38
C THR A 460 8.40 8.27 15.46
N ILE A 461 8.71 7.01 15.70
CA ILE A 461 10.07 6.49 15.66
C ILE A 461 10.25 5.77 14.32
N PHE A 462 11.08 6.32 13.45
CA PHE A 462 11.50 5.67 12.21
C PHE A 462 12.74 4.84 12.49
N VAL A 463 12.84 3.67 11.86
CA VAL A 463 14.00 2.77 11.97
C VAL A 463 14.45 2.39 10.57
N GLN A 464 15.76 2.48 10.34
CA GLN A 464 16.39 2.17 9.06
C GLN A 464 17.75 1.52 9.28
N ALA A 465 18.03 0.50 8.48
CA ALA A 465 19.29 -0.23 8.52
C ALA A 465 20.12 -0.06 7.24
N THR A 466 21.39 -0.40 7.34
CA THR A 466 22.35 -0.41 6.25
C THR A 466 23.17 -1.69 6.34
N ASP A 467 23.44 -2.32 5.20
CA ASP A 467 24.29 -3.51 5.12
C ASP A 467 25.78 -3.19 4.92
N ASP A 468 26.61 -4.24 4.89
CA ASP A 468 28.07 -4.14 4.71
C ASP A 468 28.52 -3.59 3.35
N ASP A 469 27.67 -3.66 2.33
CA ASP A 469 27.94 -3.05 1.01
C ASP A 469 27.49 -1.56 0.98
N GLY A 470 26.88 -1.08 2.06
CA GLY A 470 26.41 0.29 2.20
C GLY A 470 25.03 0.53 1.58
N ASN A 471 24.27 -0.52 1.25
CA ASN A 471 22.91 -0.36 0.77
C ASN A 471 21.99 0.01 1.94
N VAL A 472 21.30 1.13 1.78
CA VAL A 472 20.37 1.64 2.78
C VAL A 472 18.98 1.05 2.53
N GLY A 473 18.43 0.40 3.54
CA GLY A 473 17.18 -0.33 3.47
C GLY A 473 15.91 0.51 3.59
N ALA A 474 14.77 -0.18 3.47
CA ALA A 474 13.45 0.43 3.63
C ALA A 474 13.21 0.87 5.08
N VAL A 475 12.52 2.01 5.24
CA VAL A 475 12.16 2.53 6.57
C VAL A 475 10.90 1.84 7.07
N SER A 476 10.88 1.52 8.35
CA SER A 476 9.66 1.14 9.08
C SER A 476 9.51 2.03 10.30
N ALA A 477 8.28 2.23 10.76
CA ALA A 477 8.00 3.12 11.87
C ALA A 477 7.15 2.48 12.97
N VAL A 478 7.21 3.06 14.16
CA VAL A 478 6.32 2.77 15.29
C VAL A 478 5.97 4.05 16.02
N PHE A 479 4.76 4.11 16.58
CA PHE A 479 4.39 5.22 17.46
C PHE A 479 4.83 4.96 18.90
N PHE A 480 5.18 6.04 19.59
CA PHE A 480 5.12 6.05 21.04
C PHE A 480 4.43 7.32 21.53
N GLU A 481 3.77 7.23 22.67
CA GLU A 481 3.12 8.36 23.30
C GLU A 481 3.56 8.43 24.75
N LYS A 482 4.10 9.57 25.17
CA LYS A 482 4.40 9.79 26.58
C LYS A 482 3.10 10.11 27.32
N LYS A 483 2.49 9.10 27.94
CA LYS A 483 1.25 9.29 28.69
C LYS A 483 1.50 9.92 30.05
N LYS A 484 0.60 10.80 30.47
CA LYS A 484 0.59 11.31 31.84
C LYS A 484 0.23 10.16 32.77
N ILE A 485 0.97 9.97 33.85
CA ILE A 485 0.69 8.92 34.83
C ILE A 485 0.11 9.53 36.09
N GLN A 486 -0.99 8.94 36.58
CA GLN A 486 -1.54 9.24 37.89
C GLN A 486 -1.16 8.16 38.90
N LYS A 487 -0.78 8.59 40.10
CA LYS A 487 -0.68 7.69 41.26
C LYS A 487 -2.05 7.62 41.94
N ILE A 488 -2.60 6.42 42.04
CA ILE A 488 -3.83 6.15 42.79
C ILE A 488 -3.45 5.40 44.05
N GLU A 489 -3.88 5.94 45.18
CA GLU A 489 -3.69 5.35 46.49
C GLU A 489 -4.96 5.47 47.32
N GLY A 490 -5.18 4.50 48.20
CA GLY A 490 -6.35 4.48 49.06
C GLY A 490 -6.31 3.34 50.06
N THR A 491 -7.38 3.22 50.83
CA THR A 491 -7.57 2.14 51.81
C THR A 491 -8.97 1.56 51.63
N ILE A 492 -9.09 0.24 51.68
CA ILE A 492 -10.37 -0.47 51.61
C ILE A 492 -10.81 -0.85 53.03
N PHE A 493 -12.08 -0.60 53.36
CA PHE A 493 -12.68 -0.91 54.66
C PHE A 493 -13.93 -1.78 54.49
N SER A 494 -14.24 -2.62 55.48
CA SER A 494 -15.40 -3.53 55.46
C SER A 494 -16.77 -2.87 55.66
N GLY A 495 -16.86 -1.54 55.70
CA GLY A 495 -18.11 -0.81 55.93
C GLY A 495 -18.16 0.54 55.22
N ALA A 496 -19.37 1.02 54.92
CA ALA A 496 -19.58 2.32 54.29
C ALA A 496 -18.98 3.45 55.15
N THR A 497 -18.37 4.45 54.51
CA THR A 497 -17.78 5.62 55.18
C THR A 497 -16.71 5.30 56.25
N GLY A 498 -15.95 4.21 56.08
CA GLY A 498 -14.79 3.90 56.92
C GLY A 498 -15.12 3.40 58.34
N GLN A 499 -16.35 2.95 58.58
CA GLN A 499 -16.77 2.42 59.88
C GLN A 499 -16.37 0.95 60.12
N GLY A 500 -15.84 0.27 59.10
CA GLY A 500 -15.32 -1.10 59.18
C GLY A 500 -13.79 -1.14 59.36
N GLY A 501 -13.25 -2.33 59.70
CA GLY A 501 -11.80 -2.55 59.74
C GLY A 501 -11.18 -2.56 58.33
N PRO A 502 -9.88 -2.27 58.18
CA PRO A 502 -9.19 -2.36 56.90
C PRO A 502 -9.24 -3.80 56.36
N LEU A 503 -9.45 -3.93 55.06
CA LEU A 503 -9.55 -5.23 54.39
C LEU A 503 -8.23 -5.55 53.69
N GLN A 504 -7.54 -6.59 54.17
CA GLN A 504 -6.37 -7.17 53.52
C GLN A 504 -6.78 -8.04 52.32
N ASP A 505 -5.87 -8.20 51.36
CA ASP A 505 -6.03 -9.03 50.14
C ASP A 505 -7.24 -8.63 49.27
N GLY A 506 -7.75 -7.40 49.44
CA GLY A 506 -8.72 -6.80 48.55
C GLY A 506 -8.07 -6.44 47.22
N THR A 507 -8.69 -6.85 46.12
CA THR A 507 -8.28 -6.50 44.76
C THR A 507 -8.98 -5.20 44.34
N VAL A 508 -8.20 -4.19 43.99
CA VAL A 508 -8.67 -2.97 43.34
C VAL A 508 -8.35 -3.08 41.86
N THR A 509 -9.37 -2.99 41.02
CA THR A 509 -9.22 -2.97 39.57
C THR A 509 -9.74 -1.64 39.04
N ILE A 510 -8.93 -0.96 38.24
CA ILE A 510 -9.29 0.28 37.54
C ILE A 510 -8.98 0.08 36.05
N GLY A 511 -10.01 -0.02 35.22
CA GLY A 511 -9.86 -0.41 33.82
C GLY A 511 -9.23 -1.80 33.67
N ALA A 512 -8.09 -1.88 32.98
CA ALA A 512 -7.31 -3.12 32.81
C ALA A 512 -6.22 -3.30 33.88
N TYR A 513 -6.09 -2.35 34.82
CA TYR A 513 -5.05 -2.35 35.84
C TYR A 513 -5.60 -2.88 37.16
N SER A 514 -4.86 -3.72 37.85
CA SER A 514 -5.27 -4.25 39.16
C SER A 514 -4.12 -4.29 40.15
N THR A 515 -4.42 -4.07 41.42
CA THR A 515 -3.48 -4.25 42.54
C THR A 515 -4.20 -4.88 43.74
N GLN A 516 -3.44 -5.41 44.69
CA GLN A 516 -3.97 -5.90 45.96
C GLN A 516 -3.61 -4.98 47.12
N THR A 517 -4.49 -4.92 48.11
CA THR A 517 -4.23 -4.21 49.36
C THR A 517 -3.25 -4.97 50.24
N ASP A 518 -2.39 -4.22 50.96
CA ASP A 518 -1.52 -4.77 52.00
C ASP A 518 -2.27 -5.20 53.27
N THR A 519 -1.53 -5.64 54.30
CA THR A 519 -2.08 -6.05 55.60
C THR A 519 -2.79 -4.93 56.38
N SER A 520 -2.60 -3.67 55.98
CA SER A 520 -3.28 -2.50 56.53
C SER A 520 -4.46 -2.04 55.65
N GLY A 521 -4.83 -2.85 54.65
CA GLY A 521 -5.90 -2.55 53.69
C GLY A 521 -5.55 -1.42 52.70
N LYS A 522 -4.29 -0.99 52.63
CA LYS A 522 -3.84 0.09 51.74
C LYS A 522 -3.45 -0.46 50.40
N TYR A 523 -3.74 0.29 49.35
CA TYR A 523 -3.26 0.02 48.00
C TYR A 523 -2.62 1.27 47.41
N SER A 524 -1.65 1.07 46.53
CA SER A 524 -1.03 2.12 45.73
C SER A 524 -0.62 1.51 44.40
N PHE A 525 -1.02 2.14 43.30
CA PHE A 525 -0.57 1.79 41.97
C PHE A 525 -0.65 3.02 41.07
N GLN A 526 0.04 2.95 39.95
CA GLN A 526 0.00 3.98 38.93
C GLN A 526 -0.92 3.51 37.81
N ILE A 527 -1.55 4.43 37.10
CA ILE A 527 -2.26 4.17 35.83
C ILE A 527 -2.11 5.40 34.91
N PRO A 528 -2.35 5.30 33.59
CA PRO A 528 -2.37 6.48 32.74
C PRO A 528 -3.51 7.40 33.17
N ASP A 529 -3.33 8.70 32.96
CA ASP A 529 -4.39 9.68 33.19
C ASP A 529 -5.56 9.39 32.25
N GLY A 530 -6.78 9.36 32.79
CA GLY A 530 -7.95 8.96 32.03
C GLY A 530 -9.18 8.70 32.91
N SER A 531 -10.30 8.42 32.25
CA SER A 531 -11.55 8.01 32.90
C SER A 531 -11.71 6.50 32.82
N TYR A 532 -11.81 5.84 33.97
CA TYR A 532 -11.87 4.39 34.08
C TYR A 532 -13.02 3.97 35.00
N ASN A 533 -13.62 2.83 34.70
CA ASN A 533 -14.45 2.14 35.67
C ASN A 533 -13.55 1.48 36.72
N SER A 534 -13.94 1.57 37.99
CA SER A 534 -13.24 0.91 39.10
C SER A 534 -14.12 -0.15 39.75
N THR A 535 -13.56 -1.31 40.04
CA THR A 535 -14.17 -2.34 40.87
C THR A 535 -13.26 -2.67 42.06
N ILE A 536 -13.89 -3.00 43.18
CA ILE A 536 -13.20 -3.46 44.39
C ILE A 536 -13.81 -4.80 44.76
N GLN A 537 -12.97 -5.79 44.99
CA GLN A 537 -13.38 -7.12 45.45
C GLN A 537 -12.53 -7.50 46.65
N ALA A 538 -13.14 -7.94 47.76
CA ALA A 538 -12.39 -8.39 48.93
C ALA A 538 -12.82 -9.79 49.34
N PRO A 539 -11.96 -10.56 50.05
CA PRO A 539 -12.37 -11.85 50.58
C PRO A 539 -13.60 -11.67 51.47
N SER A 540 -14.74 -12.23 51.03
CA SER A 540 -16.06 -12.17 51.71
C SER A 540 -16.92 -10.90 51.48
N HIS A 541 -16.56 -9.99 50.56
CA HIS A 541 -17.32 -8.75 50.29
C HIS A 541 -17.37 -8.34 48.81
#